data_AF-S2RCV6-F1
#
_entry.id   AF-S2RCV6-F1
#
_cell.length_a   1.000
_cell.length_b   1.000
_cell.length_c   1.000
_cell.angle_alpha   90.00
_cell.angle_beta   90.00
_cell.angle_gamma   90.00
#
_symmetry.space_group_name_H-M   'P 1'
#
loop_
_entity.id
_entity.type
_entity.pdbx_description
1 polymer ?
#
loop_
_entity_poly.entity_id
_entity_poly.type
_entity_poly.pdbx_seq_one_letter_code
_entity_poly.pdbx_strand_id
1 'polypeptide(L)' 'VIPGEGMTVTVIKSGSERQQGVAYLEDGTMVVVEDGKFYMNKPLEVIVTSALQTAAGRMIFAKPAHQQKAIRDKER' A
#
# COMPACT_ATOMS: atom_id res chain seq x y z
N VAL A 1 12.01 -3.78 0.88
CA VAL A 1 10.62 -3.92 1.37
C VAL A 1 10.55 -4.77 2.63
N ILE A 2 10.70 -4.07 3.74
CA ILE A 2 10.40 -4.53 5.10
C ILE A 2 9.19 -3.75 5.65
N PRO A 3 8.43 -4.30 6.62
CA PRO A 3 7.43 -3.53 7.35
C PRO A 3 8.00 -2.22 7.91
N GLY A 4 7.26 -1.12 7.76
CA GLY A 4 7.68 0.23 8.16
C GLY A 4 8.41 1.02 7.07
N GLU A 5 8.79 0.39 5.95
CA GLU A 5 9.39 1.08 4.81
C GLU A 5 8.34 1.90 4.05
N GLY A 6 8.65 3.17 3.78
CA GLY A 6 7.82 4.05 2.97
C GLY A 6 8.12 3.90 1.48
N MET A 7 7.09 3.93 0.64
CA MET A 7 7.22 3.92 -0.82
C MET A 7 6.11 4.74 -1.47
N THR A 8 6.35 5.21 -2.70
CA THR A 8 5.31 5.86 -3.52
C THR A 8 4.80 4.88 -4.54
N VAL A 9 3.48 4.69 -4.59
CA VAL A 9 2.81 3.82 -5.56
C VAL A 9 1.67 4.57 -6.23
N THR A 10 1.36 4.21 -7.48
CA THR A 10 0.16 4.70 -8.15
C THR A 10 -0.90 3.62 -8.09
N VAL A 11 -2.05 3.91 -7.46
CA VAL A 11 -3.16 2.96 -7.40
C VAL A 11 -3.80 2.90 -8.78
N ILE A 12 -3.75 1.73 -9.43
CA ILE A 12 -4.26 1.57 -10.80
C ILE A 12 -5.55 0.75 -10.87
N LYS A 13 -5.88 -0.01 -9.81
CA LYS A 13 -7.07 -0.87 -9.74
C LYS A 13 -7.70 -0.81 -8.36
N SER A 14 -9.01 -1.05 -8.29
CA SER A 14 -9.67 -1.41 -7.03
C SER A 14 -9.27 -2.82 -6.61
N GLY A 15 -9.00 -3.02 -5.32
CA GLY A 15 -8.75 -4.34 -4.74
C GLY A 15 -10.02 -5.15 -4.53
N SER A 16 -9.84 -6.38 -4.05
CA SER A 16 -10.94 -7.32 -3.82
C SER A 16 -11.85 -6.87 -2.68
N GLU A 17 -11.30 -6.25 -1.64
CA GLU A 17 -12.06 -5.72 -0.51
C GLU A 17 -12.57 -4.29 -0.76
N ARG A 18 -13.65 -3.92 -0.06
CA ARG A 18 -14.48 -2.72 -0.33
C ARG A 18 -13.72 -1.38 -0.36
N GLN A 19 -12.51 -1.33 0.21
CA GLN A 19 -11.67 -0.13 0.32
C GLN A 19 -10.25 -0.30 -0.24
N GLN A 20 -9.88 -1.49 -0.72
CA GLN A 20 -8.53 -1.73 -1.17
C GLN A 20 -8.27 -1.08 -2.53
N GLY A 21 -7.04 -0.61 -2.72
CA GLY A 21 -6.45 -0.31 -4.01
C GLY A 21 -5.33 -1.31 -4.32
N VAL A 22 -5.05 -1.50 -5.60
CA VAL A 22 -3.93 -2.32 -6.07
C VAL A 22 -3.04 -1.48 -6.97
N ALA A 23 -1.74 -1.54 -6.67
CA ALA A 23 -0.66 -1.03 -7.50
C ALA A 23 0.28 -2.18 -7.87
N TYR A 24 1.10 -1.97 -8.88
CA TYR A 24 2.16 -2.89 -9.26
C TYR A 24 3.48 -2.13 -9.32
N LEU A 25 4.54 -2.76 -8.83
CA LEU A 25 5.91 -2.29 -9.05
C LEU A 25 6.39 -2.73 -10.43
N GLU A 26 7.51 -2.16 -10.88
CA GLU A 26 8.10 -2.46 -12.21
C GLU A 26 8.53 -3.93 -12.36
N ASP A 27 8.87 -4.60 -11.24
CA ASP A 27 9.24 -6.01 -11.21
C ASP A 27 8.03 -6.97 -11.21
N GLY A 28 6.81 -6.43 -11.28
CA GLY A 28 5.57 -7.20 -11.25
C GLY A 28 5.05 -7.52 -9.84
N THR A 29 5.73 -7.07 -8.78
CA THR A 29 5.25 -7.20 -7.40
C THR A 29 3.93 -6.48 -7.22
N MET A 30 2.93 -7.18 -6.69
CA MET A 30 1.61 -6.61 -6.42
C MET A 30 1.59 -5.91 -5.06
N VAL A 31 1.17 -4.65 -5.02
CA VAL A 31 1.03 -3.87 -3.80
C VAL A 31 -0.45 -3.62 -3.51
N VAL A 32 -0.94 -4.20 -2.43
CA VAL A 32 -2.31 -4.03 -1.93
C VAL A 32 -2.30 -2.91 -0.91
N VAL A 33 -3.02 -1.82 -1.19
CA VAL A 33 -3.09 -0.63 -0.35
C VAL A 33 -4.45 -0.55 0.32
N GLU A 34 -4.49 -0.59 1.64
CA GLU A 34 -5.71 -0.33 2.42
C GLU A 34 -6.19 1.11 2.18
N ASP A 35 -7.51 1.32 2.05
CA ASP A 35 -8.10 2.61 1.63
C ASP A 35 -7.54 3.18 0.30
N GLY A 36 -6.80 2.37 -0.47
CA GLY A 36 -6.18 2.79 -1.72
C GLY A 36 -7.19 3.18 -2.80
N LYS A 37 -8.43 2.66 -2.74
CA LYS A 37 -9.50 2.97 -3.70
C LYS A 37 -9.82 4.47 -3.79
N PHE A 38 -9.61 5.24 -2.73
CA PHE A 38 -9.83 6.68 -2.74
C PHE A 38 -8.75 7.47 -3.51
N TYR A 39 -7.65 6.80 -3.85
CA TYR A 39 -6.48 7.39 -4.49
C TYR A 39 -6.23 6.81 -5.90
N MET A 40 -7.29 6.30 -6.54
CA MET A 40 -7.23 5.76 -7.90
C MET A 40 -6.61 6.76 -8.89
N ASN A 41 -5.68 6.26 -9.70
CA ASN A 41 -4.92 6.99 -10.70
C ASN A 41 -4.10 8.17 -10.14
N LYS A 42 -3.79 8.15 -8.84
CA LYS A 42 -2.96 9.15 -8.18
C LYS A 42 -1.73 8.49 -7.54
N PRO A 43 -0.58 9.16 -7.55
CA PRO A 43 0.55 8.74 -6.73
C PRO A 43 0.18 8.91 -5.25
N LEU A 44 0.49 7.90 -4.45
CA LEU A 44 0.19 7.83 -3.03
C LEU A 44 1.43 7.32 -2.28
N GLU A 45 1.83 8.07 -1.26
CA GLU A 45 2.84 7.63 -0.31
C GLU A 45 2.21 6.63 0.66
N VAL A 46 2.78 5.42 0.72
CA VAL A 46 2.29 4.32 1.55
C VAL A 46 3.42 3.76 2.41
N ILE A 47 3.05 3.21 3.56
CA ILE A 47 3.95 2.52 4.46
C ILE A 47 3.63 1.03 4.41
N VAL A 48 4.64 0.22 4.17
CA VAL A 48 4.53 -1.23 4.11
C VAL A 48 4.15 -1.76 5.49
N THR A 49 3.08 -2.55 5.57
CA THR A 49 2.66 -3.23 6.79
C THR A 49 3.14 -4.67 6.82
N SER A 50 3.11 -5.37 5.69
CA SER A 50 3.60 -6.74 5.56
C SER A 50 3.93 -7.07 4.11
N ALA A 51 4.65 -8.17 3.90
CA ALA A 51 4.87 -8.74 2.58
C ALA A 51 4.69 -10.26 2.65
N LEU A 52 4.03 -10.84 1.66
CA LEU A 52 3.82 -12.27 1.51
C LEU A 52 4.48 -12.74 0.21
N GLN A 53 5.30 -13.79 0.30
CA GLN A 53 5.81 -14.49 -0.87
C GLN A 53 4.88 -15.67 -1.17
N THR A 54 4.41 -15.77 -2.41
CA THR A 54 3.59 -16.87 -2.90
C THR A 54 4.26 -17.54 -4.09
N ALA A 55 3.77 -18.72 -4.48
CA ALA A 55 4.23 -19.41 -5.70
C ALA A 55 4.00 -18.59 -6.98
N ALA A 56 3.01 -17.70 -6.99
CA ALA A 56 2.68 -16.82 -8.11
C ALA A 56 3.47 -15.50 -8.11
N GLY A 57 4.26 -15.22 -7.07
CA GLY A 57 5.04 -13.99 -6.95
C GLY A 57 4.97 -13.36 -5.56
N ARG A 58 5.45 -12.11 -5.47
CA ARG A 58 5.49 -11.34 -4.24
C ARG A 58 4.29 -10.42 -4.13
N MET A 59 3.71 -10.36 -2.94
CA MET A 59 2.63 -9.44 -2.58
C MET A 59 3.09 -8.56 -1.42
N ILE A 60 2.85 -7.27 -1.50
CA ILE A 60 3.12 -6.28 -0.46
C ILE A 60 1.80 -5.72 0.01
N PHE A 61 1.64 -5.58 1.32
CA PHE A 61 0.51 -4.89 1.93
C PHE A 61 1.01 -3.58 2.50
N ALA A 62 0.25 -2.51 2.28
CA ALA A 62 0.61 -1.17 2.71
C ALA A 62 -0.61 -0.35 3.11
N LYS A 63 -0.37 0.73 3.87
CA LYS A 63 -1.38 1.72 4.24
C LYS A 63 -0.92 3.12 3.84
N PRO A 64 -1.82 4.08 3.58
CA PRO A 64 -1.45 5.45 3.27
C PRO A 64 -0.64 6.07 4.41
N ALA A 65 0.50 6.70 4.09
CA ALA A 65 1.43 7.24 5.09
C ALA A 65 0.78 8.31 5.99
N HIS A 66 -0.18 9.07 5.45
CA HIS A 66 -0.94 10.07 6.19
C HIS A 66 -1.84 9.47 7.28
N GLN A 67 -2.28 8.21 7.15
CA GLN A 67 -3.05 7.54 8.21
C GLN A 67 -2.17 7.21 9.41
N GLN A 68 -0.89 6.94 9.19
CA GLN A 68 0.05 6.63 10.26
C GLN A 68 0.53 7.89 11.01
N LYS A 69 0.62 9.04 10.33
CA LYS A 69 0.89 10.34 10.99
C LYS A 69 -0.16 10.71 12.03
N ALA A 70 -1.44 10.44 11.75
CA ALA A 70 -2.53 10.73 12.69
C ALA A 70 -2.43 9.95 14.02
N ILE A 71 -1.74 8.80 14.02
CA ILE A 71 -1.46 8.02 15.24
C ILE A 71 -0.25 8.60 15.97
N ARG A 72 0.82 8.92 15.25
CA ARG A 72 2.07 9.43 15.83
C ARG A 72 1.96 10.84 16.42
N ASP A 73 1.14 11.70 15.83
CA ASP A 73 0.91 13.07 16.33
C ASP A 73 -0.04 13.09 17.54
N LYS A 74 -0.78 12.01 17.79
CA LYS A 74 -1.62 11.84 18.99
C LYS A 74 -0.86 11.41 20.24
N GLU A 75 0.41 11.01 20.09
CA GLU A 75 1.30 10.58 21.18
C GLU A 75 2.30 11.67 21.60
N ARG A 76 2.16 12.91 21.09
CA ARG A 76 2.96 14.08 21.50
C ARG A 76 2.17 15.07 22.34
#